data_AF-A0AA35SS42-F1
#
_entry.id   AF-A0AA35SS42-F1
#
_cell.length_a   1.000
_cell.length_b   1.000
_cell.length_c   1.000
_cell.angle_alpha   90.00
_cell.angle_beta   90.00
_cell.angle_gamma   90.00
#
_symmetry.space_group_name_H-M   'P 1'
#
loop_
_entity.id
_entity.type
_entity.pdbx_description
1 polymer ?
#
loop_
_entity_poly.entity_id
_entity_poly.type
_entity_poly.pdbx_seq_one_letter_code
_entity_poly.pdbx_strand_id
1 'polypeptide(L)'
;MYLTYRQDIDHGNYTKVFDASQYSADIPDTVDWRTSNAVTGIKTQGNCGASYAFSAVGALEGAWALAFGNLVTLSEQNIIDCSVPYGNYGCRGGNMYNAFQYIVANDGIDSSDSYPYSESQYSCRYSQDDNGAQMSGCVCISSGSEDDLQMALAYIGPLSVAVDASNNAFKVSQATF
;
A
#
# COMPACT_ATOMS: atom_id res chain seq x y z
N MET A 1 14.05 -1.26 8.67
CA MET A 1 13.30 -0.57 7.61
C MET A 1 14.29 -0.04 6.58
N TYR A 2 14.41 -0.66 5.41
CA TYR A 2 15.45 -0.29 4.44
C TYR A 2 15.03 0.94 3.63
N LEU A 3 15.10 2.11 4.28
CA LEU A 3 14.97 3.41 3.61
C LEU A 3 16.29 3.93 3.03
N THR A 4 17.35 3.12 3.03
CA THR A 4 18.49 3.33 2.14
C THR A 4 19.05 1.96 1.71
N TYR A 5 19.05 1.69 0.41
CA TYR A 5 20.16 0.98 -0.22
C TYR A 5 20.20 1.26 -1.73
N ARG A 6 21.34 1.77 -2.19
CA ARG A 6 21.74 1.89 -3.60
C ARG A 6 22.74 0.76 -3.90
N GLN A 7 22.70 0.28 -5.14
CA GLN A 7 23.41 -0.86 -5.79
C GLN A 7 22.55 -2.13 -5.80
N ASP A 8 21.99 -2.60 -6.90
CA ASP A 8 22.44 -2.55 -8.29
C ASP A 8 21.31 -2.17 -9.25
N ILE A 9 21.58 -1.18 -10.09
CA ILE A 9 20.69 -0.74 -11.17
C ILE A 9 20.87 -1.75 -12.31
N ASP A 10 20.13 -2.85 -12.25
CA ASP A 10 19.92 -3.71 -13.40
C ASP A 10 18.41 -4.04 -13.49
N HIS A 11 17.73 -3.29 -14.35
CA HIS A 11 16.43 -3.60 -14.96
C HIS A 11 15.35 -4.27 -14.06
N GLY A 12 14.72 -3.48 -13.17
CA GLY A 12 13.27 -3.61 -12.95
C GLY A 12 12.76 -4.61 -11.90
N ASN A 13 13.57 -5.05 -10.94
CA ASN A 13 13.08 -5.88 -9.83
C ASN A 13 13.22 -5.18 -8.47
N TYR A 14 12.24 -4.32 -8.13
CA TYR A 14 12.14 -3.60 -6.86
C TYR A 14 11.58 -4.47 -5.70
N THR A 15 11.77 -5.78 -5.82
CA THR A 15 10.99 -6.77 -5.07
C THR A 15 11.90 -7.74 -4.36
N LYS A 16 11.71 -7.84 -3.05
CA LYS A 16 12.29 -8.90 -2.23
C LYS A 16 11.20 -9.79 -1.69
N VAL A 17 11.53 -11.02 -1.33
CA VAL A 17 10.65 -11.88 -0.54
C VAL A 17 10.93 -11.63 0.94
N PHE A 18 9.89 -11.61 1.76
CA PHE A 18 10.01 -11.49 3.20
C PHE A 18 10.81 -12.68 3.74
N ASP A 19 11.83 -12.38 4.53
CA ASP A 19 12.71 -13.37 5.13
C ASP A 19 12.55 -13.32 6.64
N ALA A 20 11.69 -14.21 7.14
CA ALA A 20 11.39 -14.35 8.55
C ALA A 20 12.63 -14.66 9.41
N SER A 21 13.68 -15.26 8.83
CA SER A 21 14.88 -15.64 9.58
C SER A 21 15.68 -14.44 10.12
N GLN A 22 15.37 -13.23 9.63
CA GLN A 22 15.98 -11.98 10.10
C GLN A 22 15.33 -11.43 11.39
N TYR A 23 14.25 -12.06 11.85
CA TYR A 23 13.46 -11.57 12.98
C TYR A 23 13.38 -12.61 14.10
N SER A 24 13.09 -12.15 15.31
CA SER A 24 12.80 -13.05 16.44
C SER A 24 11.41 -13.66 16.25
N ALA A 25 11.26 -14.94 16.58
CA ALA A 25 9.95 -15.59 16.62
C ALA A 25 9.06 -15.09 17.79
N ASP A 26 9.63 -14.31 18.71
CA ASP A 26 8.92 -13.68 19.82
C ASP A 26 8.20 -12.41 19.36
N ILE A 27 6.93 -12.56 18.98
CA ILE A 27 6.05 -11.48 18.54
C ILE A 27 4.88 -11.33 19.51
N PRO A 28 4.32 -10.11 19.67
CA PRO A 28 3.17 -9.90 20.54
C PRO A 28 1.93 -10.68 20.04
N ASP A 29 1.13 -11.17 20.99
CA ASP A 29 -0.13 -11.87 20.72
C ASP A 29 -1.15 -11.00 19.94
N THR A 30 -1.03 -9.68 20.06
CA THR A 30 -1.92 -8.71 19.42
C THR A 30 -1.15 -7.50 18.91
N VAL A 31 -1.51 -7.04 17.71
CA VAL A 31 -0.96 -5.84 17.09
C VAL A 31 -2.12 -5.01 16.55
N ASP A 32 -2.16 -3.73 16.92
CA ASP A 32 -3.12 -2.77 16.37
C ASP A 32 -2.42 -1.46 15.99
N TRP A 33 -2.07 -1.33 14.72
CA TRP A 33 -1.39 -0.15 14.18
C TRP A 33 -2.22 1.13 14.23
N ARG A 34 -3.55 1.05 14.44
CA ARG A 34 -4.41 2.22 14.65
C ARG A 34 -4.06 2.97 15.94
N THR A 35 -3.55 2.25 16.94
CA THR A 35 -3.09 2.82 18.21
C THR A 35 -1.71 3.47 18.12
N SER A 36 -1.03 3.31 16.98
CA SER A 36 0.37 3.71 16.76
C SER A 36 0.54 4.81 15.70
N ASN A 37 -0.52 5.58 15.41
CA ASN A 37 -0.51 6.66 14.41
C ASN A 37 -0.04 6.20 13.01
N ALA A 38 -0.33 4.95 12.62
CA ALA A 38 0.10 4.36 11.35
C ALA A 38 -1.08 4.00 10.43
N VAL A 39 -2.29 4.49 10.72
CA VAL A 39 -3.49 4.19 9.94
C VAL A 39 -4.34 5.46 9.83
N THR A 40 -4.65 5.88 8.60
CA THR A 40 -5.53 7.04 8.35
C THR A 40 -7.00 6.69 8.60
N GLY A 41 -7.87 7.69 8.51
CA GLY A 41 -9.32 7.45 8.51
C GLY A 41 -9.76 6.51 7.37
N ILE A 42 -10.87 5.81 7.59
CA ILE A 42 -11.47 4.92 6.58
C ILE A 42 -11.94 5.77 5.39
N LYS A 43 -11.63 5.30 4.17
CA LYS A 43 -12.01 5.94 2.89
C LYS A 43 -13.02 5.05 2.14
N THR A 44 -13.67 5.60 1.10
CA THR A 44 -14.64 4.88 0.26
C THR A 44 -14.21 4.89 -1.21
N GLN A 45 -14.23 3.72 -1.86
CA GLN A 45 -13.92 3.60 -3.29
C GLN A 45 -15.14 3.81 -4.20
N GLY A 46 -16.36 3.81 -3.66
CA GLY A 46 -17.58 3.92 -4.45
C GLY A 46 -17.69 2.84 -5.53
N ASN A 47 -18.13 3.20 -6.73
CA ASN A 47 -18.36 2.27 -7.84
C ASN A 47 -17.11 1.98 -8.71
N CYS A 48 -15.95 2.51 -8.32
CA CYS A 48 -14.69 2.30 -9.02
C CYS A 48 -14.00 1.04 -8.46
N GLY A 49 -13.48 0.17 -9.33
CA GLY A 49 -12.67 -1.01 -8.96
C GLY A 49 -11.26 -0.63 -8.49
N ALA A 50 -11.15 0.29 -7.53
CA ALA A 50 -9.90 0.90 -7.07
C ALA A 50 -9.33 0.29 -5.78
N SER A 51 -9.87 -0.82 -5.27
CA SER A 51 -9.44 -1.43 -4.00
C SER A 51 -7.92 -1.65 -3.91
N TYR A 52 -7.28 -1.99 -5.03
CA TYR A 52 -5.82 -2.14 -5.12
C TYR A 52 -5.09 -0.82 -4.82
N ALA A 53 -5.61 0.33 -5.29
CA ALA A 53 -5.01 1.64 -5.04
C ALA A 53 -5.15 2.02 -3.56
N PHE A 54 -6.34 1.84 -2.98
CA PHE A 54 -6.57 2.05 -1.54
C PHE A 54 -5.69 1.14 -0.68
N SER A 55 -5.54 -0.13 -1.06
CA SER A 55 -4.70 -1.08 -0.34
C SER A 55 -3.22 -0.71 -0.39
N ALA A 56 -2.72 -0.27 -1.55
CA ALA A 56 -1.34 0.19 -1.71
C ALA A 56 -1.08 1.49 -0.94
N VAL A 57 -1.99 2.47 -1.03
CA VAL A 57 -1.91 3.74 -0.29
C VAL A 57 -1.87 3.49 1.21
N GLY A 58 -2.80 2.71 1.77
CA GLY A 58 -2.85 2.48 3.22
C GLY A 58 -1.59 1.80 3.77
N ALA A 59 -0.99 0.87 3.02
CA ALA A 59 0.28 0.27 3.39
C ALA A 59 1.44 1.27 3.36
N LEU A 60 1.49 2.14 2.34
CA LEU A 60 2.52 3.18 2.23
C LEU A 60 2.35 4.27 3.31
N GLU A 61 1.14 4.73 3.56
CA GLU A 61 0.83 5.71 4.63
C GLU A 61 1.32 5.19 5.99
N GLY A 62 1.03 3.92 6.30
CA GLY A 62 1.48 3.28 7.53
C GLY A 62 3.00 3.12 7.60
N ALA A 63 3.63 2.61 6.53
CA ALA A 63 5.08 2.47 6.47
C ALA A 63 5.79 3.83 6.59
N TRP A 64 5.25 4.87 5.96
CA TRP A 64 5.76 6.24 6.03
C TRP A 64 5.65 6.82 7.44
N ALA A 65 4.50 6.64 8.10
CA ALA A 65 4.30 7.10 9.47
C ALA A 65 5.27 6.42 10.45
N LEU A 66 5.49 5.11 10.31
CA LEU A 66 6.44 4.37 11.15
C LEU A 66 7.89 4.75 10.89
N ALA A 67 8.20 5.16 9.65
CA ALA A 67 9.54 5.59 9.24
C ALA A 67 9.92 6.98 9.75
N PHE A 68 9.01 7.94 9.54
CA PHE A 68 9.30 9.37 9.65
C PHE A 68 8.56 10.04 10.80
N GLY A 69 7.65 9.33 11.46
CA GLY A 69 6.91 9.82 12.62
C GLY A 69 5.73 10.73 12.27
N ASN A 70 5.43 10.93 10.98
CA ASN A 70 4.29 11.73 10.53
C ASN A 70 3.37 10.92 9.62
N LEU A 71 2.09 10.86 10.01
CA LEU A 71 1.05 10.25 9.19
C LEU A 71 0.60 11.24 8.11
N VAL A 72 0.65 10.80 6.86
CA VAL A 72 0.21 11.56 5.68
C VAL A 72 -0.99 10.86 5.04
N THR A 73 -1.82 11.61 4.33
CA THR A 73 -2.89 11.06 3.50
C THR A 73 -2.47 11.16 2.03
N LEU A 74 -2.38 10.02 1.34
CA LEU A 74 -1.88 9.90 -0.03
C LEU A 74 -3.01 9.67 -1.03
N SER A 75 -2.76 10.00 -2.30
CA SER A 75 -3.78 9.98 -3.34
C SER A 75 -3.95 8.61 -3.99
N GLU A 76 -5.08 7.95 -3.75
CA GLU A 76 -5.46 6.78 -4.54
C GLU A 76 -5.73 7.15 -6.01
N GLN A 77 -6.23 8.36 -6.26
CA GLN A 77 -6.49 8.85 -7.60
C GLN A 77 -5.22 8.93 -8.44
N ASN A 78 -4.12 9.35 -7.83
CA ASN A 78 -2.82 9.37 -8.48
C ASN A 78 -2.45 7.97 -8.97
N ILE A 79 -2.64 6.91 -8.17
CA ILE A 79 -2.39 5.53 -8.61
C ILE A 79 -3.34 5.13 -9.74
N ILE A 80 -4.65 5.41 -9.60
CA ILE A 80 -5.68 5.05 -10.59
C ILE A 80 -5.36 5.62 -11.97
N ASP A 81 -4.91 6.88 -12.02
CA ASP A 81 -4.67 7.59 -13.27
C ASP A 81 -3.27 7.33 -13.84
N CYS A 82 -2.26 7.17 -12.99
CA CYS A 82 -0.85 7.17 -13.40
C CYS A 82 -0.20 5.78 -13.48
N SER A 83 -0.74 4.76 -12.83
CA SER A 83 -0.12 3.42 -12.81
C SER A 83 -0.54 2.51 -13.98
N VAL A 84 -1.32 3.02 -14.94
CA VAL A 84 -1.75 2.26 -16.13
C VAL A 84 -0.57 1.70 -16.95
N PRO A 85 0.52 2.46 -17.21
CA PRO A 85 1.71 1.92 -17.90
C PRO A 85 2.39 0.77 -17.15
N TYR A 86 2.10 0.61 -15.85
CA TYR A 86 2.65 -0.44 -14.98
C TYR A 86 1.74 -1.66 -14.87
N GLY A 87 0.66 -1.73 -15.67
CA GLY A 87 -0.23 -2.89 -15.74
C GLY A 87 -1.47 -2.82 -14.84
N ASN A 88 -1.80 -1.65 -14.30
CA ASN A 88 -3.11 -1.40 -13.69
C ASN A 88 -4.11 -0.87 -14.74
N TYR A 89 -5.40 -0.92 -14.42
CA TYR A 89 -6.47 -0.58 -15.36
C TYR A 89 -7.45 0.45 -14.80
N GLY A 90 -6.95 1.40 -14.00
CA GLY A 90 -7.75 2.44 -13.36
C GLY A 90 -8.91 1.85 -12.56
N CYS A 91 -10.14 2.24 -12.88
CA CYS A 91 -11.35 1.73 -12.22
C CYS A 91 -11.77 0.31 -12.64
N ARG A 92 -11.06 -0.34 -13.58
CA ARG A 92 -11.35 -1.72 -13.99
C ARG A 92 -10.60 -2.76 -13.15
N GLY A 93 -9.82 -2.33 -12.18
CA GLY A 93 -9.01 -3.19 -11.33
C GLY A 93 -7.51 -2.99 -11.53
N GLY A 94 -6.74 -3.65 -10.68
CA GLY A 94 -5.29 -3.55 -10.64
C GLY A 94 -4.69 -4.41 -9.53
N ASN A 95 -3.39 -4.23 -9.33
CA ASN A 95 -2.61 -4.95 -8.33
C ASN A 95 -1.76 -3.94 -7.52
N MET A 96 -1.70 -4.14 -6.21
CA MET A 96 -0.91 -3.32 -5.28
C MET A 96 0.57 -3.34 -5.66
N TYR A 97 1.08 -4.48 -6.15
CA TYR A 97 2.44 -4.63 -6.65
C TYR A 97 2.75 -3.63 -7.77
N ASN A 98 1.90 -3.56 -8.80
CA ASN A 98 2.06 -2.62 -9.91
C ASN A 98 1.98 -1.16 -9.45
N ALA A 99 1.13 -0.89 -8.45
CA ALA A 99 1.05 0.43 -7.84
C ALA A 99 2.35 0.80 -7.10
N PHE A 100 2.94 -0.13 -6.34
CA PHE A 100 4.25 0.08 -5.71
C PHE A 100 5.37 0.28 -6.73
N GLN A 101 5.40 -0.52 -7.80
CA GLN A 101 6.37 -0.34 -8.88
C GLN A 101 6.25 1.05 -9.53
N TYR A 102 5.02 1.52 -9.74
CA TYR A 102 4.76 2.89 -10.19
C TYR A 102 5.35 3.91 -9.23
N ILE A 103 5.04 3.84 -7.92
CA ILE A 103 5.49 4.85 -6.95
C ILE A 103 7.02 4.90 -6.86
N VAL A 104 7.69 3.73 -6.86
CA VAL A 104 9.16 3.65 -6.86
C VAL A 104 9.73 4.30 -8.13
N ALA A 105 9.20 3.94 -9.30
CA ALA A 105 9.71 4.45 -10.57
C ALA A 105 9.37 5.93 -10.81
N ASN A 106 8.28 6.41 -10.24
CA ASN A 106 7.82 7.80 -10.30
C ASN A 106 8.54 8.70 -9.27
N ASP A 107 9.33 8.10 -8.37
CA ASP A 107 9.97 8.77 -7.23
C ASP A 107 8.95 9.53 -6.36
N GLY A 108 7.78 8.91 -6.14
CA GLY A 108 6.77 9.44 -5.23
C GLY A 108 5.32 9.31 -5.69
N ILE A 109 4.46 9.83 -4.82
CA ILE A 109 3.00 9.86 -4.96
C ILE A 109 2.46 11.13 -4.31
N ASP A 110 1.46 11.75 -4.93
CA ASP A 110 0.84 12.97 -4.43
C ASP A 110 0.03 12.75 -3.15
N SER A 111 -0.13 13.81 -2.36
CA SER A 111 -1.07 13.84 -1.24
C SER A 111 -2.54 13.75 -1.71
N SER A 112 -3.44 13.27 -0.84
CA SER A 112 -4.88 13.30 -1.12
C SER A 112 -5.43 14.71 -1.35
N ASP A 113 -4.82 15.72 -0.72
CA ASP A 113 -5.29 17.11 -0.80
C ASP A 113 -4.97 17.75 -2.17
N SER A 114 -3.77 17.48 -2.69
CA SER A 114 -3.33 17.97 -4.00
C SER A 114 -3.93 17.19 -5.17
N TYR A 115 -4.20 15.90 -4.98
CA TYR A 115 -4.82 15.03 -5.98
C TYR A 115 -6.04 14.29 -5.41
N PRO A 116 -7.20 14.95 -5.27
CA PRO A 116 -8.39 14.37 -4.65
C PRO A 116 -8.98 13.19 -5.44
N TYR A 117 -9.62 12.27 -4.70
CA TYR A 117 -10.34 11.12 -5.25
C TYR A 117 -11.63 11.53 -5.98
N SER A 118 -11.90 10.87 -7.10
CA SER A 118 -12.99 11.24 -8.02
C SER A 118 -13.79 10.05 -8.56
N GLU A 119 -13.61 8.85 -7.98
CA GLU A 119 -14.38 7.63 -8.32
C GLU A 119 -14.40 7.27 -9.82
N SER A 120 -13.42 7.75 -10.59
CA SER A 120 -13.32 7.56 -12.04
C SER A 120 -11.87 7.66 -12.46
N GLN A 121 -11.52 7.05 -13.59
CA GLN A 121 -10.18 7.18 -14.16
C GLN A 121 -10.12 8.40 -15.08
N TYR A 122 -9.08 9.22 -14.90
CA TYR A 122 -8.77 10.39 -15.73
C TYR A 122 -7.34 10.28 -16.28
N SER A 123 -6.91 11.32 -16.99
CA SER A 123 -5.50 11.47 -17.36
C SER A 123 -4.65 11.66 -16.10
N CYS A 124 -3.44 11.08 -16.08
CA CYS A 124 -2.48 11.29 -15.01
C CYS A 124 -2.11 12.77 -14.85
N ARG A 125 -2.17 13.29 -13.62
CA ARG A 125 -1.84 14.67 -13.25
C ARG A 125 -0.80 14.78 -12.13
N TYR A 126 0.01 13.74 -11.93
CA TYR A 126 1.06 13.74 -10.91
C TYR A 126 1.94 14.99 -11.03
N SER A 127 2.28 15.58 -9.89
CA SER A 127 3.09 16.79 -9.81
C SER A 127 4.18 16.60 -8.75
N GLN A 128 5.44 16.78 -9.11
CA GLN A 128 6.55 16.62 -8.15
C GLN A 128 6.46 17.62 -6.98
N ASP A 129 5.86 18.79 -7.20
CA ASP A 129 5.65 19.81 -6.17
C ASP A 129 4.63 19.39 -5.11
N ASP A 130 3.80 18.39 -5.42
CA ASP A 130 2.68 17.90 -4.62
C ASP A 130 2.94 16.54 -3.96
N ASN A 131 4.20 16.06 -4.05
CA ASN A 131 4.65 14.77 -3.57
C ASN A 131 4.47 14.65 -2.04
N GLY A 132 3.63 13.70 -1.63
CA GLY A 132 3.31 13.44 -0.23
C GLY A 132 4.15 12.33 0.41
N ALA A 133 4.66 11.38 -0.38
CA ALA A 133 5.51 10.29 0.10
C ALA A 133 6.28 9.61 -1.05
N GLN A 134 7.35 8.92 -0.68
CA GLN A 134 8.18 8.12 -1.59
C GLN A 134 8.42 6.73 -1.00
N MET A 135 8.82 5.77 -1.85
CA MET A 135 9.26 4.45 -1.41
C MET A 135 10.41 3.93 -2.27
N SER A 136 11.28 3.12 -1.67
CA SER A 136 12.46 2.55 -2.33
C SER A 136 12.23 1.17 -2.94
N GLY A 137 11.14 0.50 -2.59
CA GLY A 137 10.83 -0.86 -3.02
C GLY A 137 9.73 -1.51 -2.19
N CYS A 138 9.36 -2.73 -2.55
CA CYS A 138 8.36 -3.52 -1.82
C CYS A 138 8.90 -4.91 -1.46
N VAL A 139 8.30 -5.50 -0.43
CA VAL A 139 8.62 -6.86 0.02
C VAL A 139 7.35 -7.71 -0.11
N CYS A 140 7.43 -8.81 -0.83
CA CYS A 140 6.35 -9.78 -0.99
C CYS A 140 6.42 -10.84 0.11
N ILE A 141 5.28 -11.15 0.69
CA ILE A 141 5.13 -12.27 1.63
C ILE A 141 4.88 -13.55 0.83
N SER A 142 5.48 -14.65 1.28
CA SER A 142 5.30 -15.96 0.64
C SER A 142 3.82 -16.33 0.59
N SER A 143 3.34 -16.73 -0.58
CA SER A 143 1.93 -17.07 -0.79
C SER A 143 1.48 -18.18 0.17
N GLY A 144 0.40 -17.94 0.90
CA GLY A 144 -0.20 -18.89 1.84
C GLY A 144 0.52 -19.03 3.20
N SER A 145 1.57 -18.24 3.45
CA SER A 145 2.29 -18.26 4.74
C SER A 145 1.66 -17.27 5.72
N GLU A 146 0.74 -17.75 6.57
CA GLU A 146 0.15 -16.93 7.64
C GLU A 146 1.17 -16.58 8.74
N ASP A 147 2.18 -17.43 8.96
CA ASP A 147 3.28 -17.16 9.90
C ASP A 147 4.13 -15.97 9.42
N ASP A 148 4.51 -15.95 8.13
CA ASP A 148 5.23 -14.80 7.55
C ASP A 148 4.36 -13.55 7.55
N LEU A 149 3.05 -13.70 7.31
CA LEU A 149 2.09 -12.59 7.38
C LEU A 149 2.03 -12.00 8.80
N GLN A 150 1.94 -12.85 9.82
CA GLN A 150 1.88 -12.44 11.22
C GLN A 150 3.19 -11.76 11.65
N MET A 151 4.35 -12.33 11.29
CA MET A 151 5.65 -11.73 11.58
C MET A 151 5.84 -10.41 10.85
N ALA A 152 5.49 -10.32 9.57
CA ALA A 152 5.57 -9.07 8.83
C ALA A 152 4.66 -8.00 9.44
N LEU A 153 3.44 -8.36 9.85
CA LEU A 153 2.52 -7.43 10.50
C LEU A 153 3.09 -6.91 11.83
N ALA A 154 3.74 -7.77 12.62
CA ALA A 154 4.31 -7.42 13.91
C ALA A 154 5.56 -6.54 13.79
N TYR A 155 6.45 -6.83 12.84
CA TYR A 155 7.75 -6.15 12.72
C TYR A 155 7.78 -4.99 11.73
N ILE A 156 6.92 -5.00 10.71
CA ILE A 156 7.00 -4.05 9.60
C ILE A 156 5.94 -2.96 9.71
N GLY A 157 4.68 -3.31 9.87
CA GLY A 157 3.58 -2.35 9.81
C GLY A 157 2.34 -2.90 9.11
N PRO A 158 1.37 -2.01 8.77
CA PRO A 158 0.23 -2.35 7.94
C PRO A 158 0.63 -2.95 6.59
N LEU A 159 -0.10 -3.97 6.15
CA LEU A 159 0.23 -4.75 4.94
C LEU A 159 -0.92 -4.71 3.92
N SER A 160 -0.58 -4.67 2.64
CA SER A 160 -1.55 -4.88 1.56
C SER A 160 -1.83 -6.38 1.38
N VAL A 161 -3.10 -6.77 1.38
CA VAL A 161 -3.56 -8.15 1.18
C VAL A 161 -4.73 -8.21 0.22
N ALA A 162 -4.94 -9.37 -0.41
CA ALA A 162 -6.12 -9.65 -1.22
C ALA A 162 -6.93 -10.77 -0.56
N VAL A 163 -8.26 -10.61 -0.56
CA VAL A 163 -9.20 -11.57 0.02
C VAL A 163 -10.37 -11.79 -0.95
N ASP A 164 -11.01 -12.96 -0.88
CA ASP A 164 -12.26 -13.20 -1.60
C ASP A 164 -13.44 -12.53 -0.90
N ALA A 165 -13.85 -11.38 -1.43
CA ALA A 165 -14.99 -10.60 -0.95
C ALA A 165 -16.30 -10.88 -1.73
N SER A 166 -16.34 -11.93 -2.56
CA SER A 166 -17.49 -12.19 -3.44
C SER A 166 -18.73 -12.71 -2.70
N ASN A 167 -18.53 -13.34 -1.53
CA ASN A 167 -19.57 -13.94 -0.71
C ASN A 167 -20.49 -12.87 -0.08
N ASN A 168 -21.81 -13.13 -0.05
CA ASN A 168 -22.78 -12.25 0.60
C ASN A 168 -22.52 -12.05 2.09
N ALA A 169 -22.02 -13.06 2.81
CA ALA A 169 -21.68 -12.92 4.22
C ALA A 169 -20.63 -11.83 4.45
N PHE A 170 -19.68 -11.67 3.53
CA PHE A 170 -18.71 -10.57 3.56
C PHE A 170 -19.39 -9.22 3.30
N LYS A 171 -20.23 -9.15 2.25
CA LYS A 171 -20.93 -7.92 1.85
C LYS A 171 -21.87 -7.34 2.91
N VAL A 172 -22.50 -8.20 3.72
CA VAL A 172 -23.43 -7.78 4.79
C VAL A 172 -22.83 -7.90 6.17
N SER A 173 -21.52 -8.14 6.28
CA SER A 173 -20.85 -8.25 7.57
C SER A 173 -21.08 -6.96 8.38
N GLN A 174 -21.56 -7.13 9.60
CA GLN A 174 -21.68 -6.06 10.59
C GLN A 174 -20.90 -6.50 11.81
N ALA A 175 -19.92 -5.70 12.22
CA ALA A 175 -19.26 -5.90 13.49
C ALA A 175 -20.25 -5.54 14.60
N THR A 176 -20.62 -6.53 15.41
CA THR A 176 -21.30 -6.28 16.69
C THR A 176 -20.19 -5.92 17.67
N PHE A 177 -20.11 -4.64 18.05
CA PHE A 177 -19.20 -4.15 19.08
C PHE A 177 -19.95 -4.04 20.41
#